data_AF-A0A6S6TKG0-F1
#
_entry.id   AF-A0A6S6TKG0-F1
#
_cell.length_a   1.000
_cell.length_b   1.000
_cell.length_c   1.000
_cell.angle_alpha   90.00
_cell.angle_beta   90.00
_cell.angle_gamma   90.00
#
_symmetry.space_group_name_H-M   'P 1'
#
loop_
_entity.id
_entity.type
_entity.pdbx_description
1 polymer ?
#
loop_
_entity_poly.entity_id
_entity_poly.type
_entity_poly.pdbx_seq_one_letter_code
_entity_poly.pdbx_strand_id
1 'polypeptide(L)'
;MARMKFYCDAERCIECNGCVTACKNENEVPMGVNRRKVVTIKDGEPGERSLSVACMHCSDAPCAAVCPVDCFETTAEGVVLHNKDTCIGCGYCFYACPFGAPQF
;
A
#
# COMPACT_ATOMS: atom_id res chain seq x y z
N MET A 1 17.10 -15.68 7.11
CA MET A 1 16.67 -15.43 5.70
C MET A 1 16.70 -13.93 5.43
N ALA A 2 16.87 -13.52 4.18
CA ALA A 2 16.81 -12.10 3.80
C ALA A 2 15.35 -11.59 3.83
N ARG A 3 15.14 -10.32 4.17
CA ARG A 3 13.82 -9.68 4.13
C ARG A 3 13.73 -8.69 2.98
N MET A 4 12.61 -8.69 2.28
CA MET A 4 12.33 -7.71 1.22
C MET A 4 12.06 -6.34 1.83
N LYS A 5 12.66 -5.30 1.25
CA LYS A 5 12.40 -3.91 1.62
C LYS A 5 12.17 -3.10 0.36
N PHE A 6 11.17 -2.22 0.44
CA PHE A 6 10.89 -1.26 -0.62
C PHE A 6 11.34 0.12 -0.15
N TYR A 7 12.21 0.77 -0.93
CA TYR A 7 12.73 2.10 -0.64
C TYR A 7 12.36 3.05 -1.77
N CYS A 8 11.67 4.14 -1.41
CA CYS A 8 11.40 5.24 -2.32
C CYS A 8 12.22 6.45 -1.89
N ASP A 9 13.02 6.96 -2.81
CA ASP A 9 13.72 8.22 -2.66
C ASP A 9 12.78 9.38 -3.00
N ALA A 10 12.33 10.10 -1.97
CA ALA A 10 11.41 11.22 -2.10
C ALA A 10 12.04 12.45 -2.78
N GLU A 11 13.38 12.56 -2.81
CA GLU A 11 14.07 13.66 -3.49
C GLU A 11 14.04 13.53 -5.02
N ARG A 12 13.71 12.33 -5.51
CA ARG A 12 13.70 12.00 -6.95
C ARG A 12 12.30 11.82 -7.53
N CYS A 13 11.27 11.92 -6.71
CA CYS A 13 9.90 11.79 -7.17
C CYS A 13 9.46 13.09 -7.87
N ILE A 14 9.06 12.98 -9.13
CA ILE A 14 8.62 14.11 -9.97
C ILE A 14 7.12 14.06 -10.29
N GLU A 15 6.33 13.38 -9.46
CA GLU A 15 4.88 13.22 -9.64
C GLU A 15 4.42 12.65 -11.00
N CYS A 16 5.26 11.91 -11.72
CA CYS A 16 4.92 11.43 -13.07
C CYS A 16 3.81 10.36 -13.11
N ASN A 17 3.35 9.87 -11.96
CA ASN A 17 2.36 8.80 -11.81
C ASN A 17 2.67 7.47 -12.52
N GLY A 18 3.87 7.29 -13.09
CA GLY A 18 4.26 6.06 -13.78
C GLY A 18 4.21 4.82 -12.89
N CYS A 19 4.54 4.96 -11.60
CA CYS A 19 4.43 3.87 -10.63
C CYS A 19 2.98 3.44 -10.35
N VAL A 20 2.03 4.39 -10.40
CA VAL A 20 0.59 4.12 -10.24
C VAL A 20 0.09 3.35 -11.46
N THR A 21 0.41 3.85 -12.67
CA THR A 21 0.03 3.20 -13.93
C THR A 21 0.61 1.80 -14.04
N ALA A 22 1.89 1.60 -13.73
CA ALA A 22 2.53 0.29 -13.77
C ALA A 22 1.85 -0.70 -12.81
N CYS A 23 1.54 -0.27 -11.58
CA CYS A 23 0.87 -1.13 -10.61
C CYS A 23 -0.54 -1.54 -11.08
N LYS A 24 -1.29 -0.60 -11.67
CA LYS A 24 -2.62 -0.89 -12.24
C LYS A 24 -2.55 -1.89 -13.38
N ASN A 25 -1.62 -1.68 -14.30
CA ASN A 25 -1.43 -2.55 -15.48
C ASN A 25 -1.04 -3.97 -15.07
N GLU A 26 -0.09 -4.11 -14.14
CA GLU A 26 0.41 -5.42 -13.70
C GLU A 26 -0.63 -6.20 -12.88
N ASN A 27 -1.46 -5.51 -12.09
CA ASN A 27 -2.35 -6.16 -11.13
C ASN A 27 -3.83 -6.08 -11.51
N GLU A 28 -4.13 -5.62 -12.73
CA GLU A 28 -5.49 -5.46 -13.26
C GLU A 28 -6.42 -4.76 -12.25
N VAL A 29 -5.92 -3.68 -11.65
CA VAL A 29 -6.61 -3.01 -10.54
C VAL A 29 -7.89 -2.35 -11.07
N PRO A 30 -9.07 -2.56 -10.43
CA PRO A 30 -10.32 -1.95 -10.85
C PRO A 30 -10.26 -0.42 -10.91
N MET A 31 -11.12 0.16 -11.77
CA MET A 31 -11.28 1.61 -11.81
C MET A 31 -11.68 2.16 -10.44
N GLY A 32 -11.09 3.29 -10.04
CA GLY A 32 -11.33 3.91 -8.73
C GLY A 32 -10.41 3.41 -7.62
N VAL A 33 -9.76 2.26 -7.79
CA VAL A 33 -8.82 1.68 -6.82
C VAL A 33 -7.37 2.00 -7.21
N ASN A 34 -6.56 2.37 -6.22
CA ASN A 34 -5.14 2.69 -6.36
C ASN A 34 -4.34 1.98 -5.25
N ARG A 35 -3.77 0.80 -5.55
CA ARG A 35 -2.84 0.10 -4.63
C ARG A 35 -1.56 0.88 -4.35
N ARG A 36 -1.20 1.79 -5.27
CA ARG A 36 -0.11 2.75 -5.15
C ARG A 36 -0.62 4.13 -5.55
N LYS A 37 -0.19 5.16 -4.83
CA LYS A 37 -0.58 6.56 -5.02
C LYS A 37 0.68 7.43 -5.01
N VAL A 38 0.59 8.60 -5.63
CA VAL A 38 1.54 9.69 -5.37
C VAL A 38 0.86 10.68 -4.43
N VAL A 39 1.57 11.07 -3.37
CA VAL A 39 1.13 12.08 -2.41
C VAL A 39 2.10 13.24 -2.50
N THR A 40 1.58 14.44 -2.73
CA THR A 40 2.36 15.67 -2.75
C THR A 40 2.10 16.45 -1.47
N ILE A 41 3.18 16.79 -0.77
CA ILE A 41 3.21 17.59 0.46
C ILE A 41 3.60 19.00 0.04
N LYS A 42 2.88 20.02 0.54
CA LYS A 42 3.10 21.44 0.21
C LYS A 42 2.94 21.74 -1.30
N ASP A 43 1.92 21.15 -1.90
CA ASP A 43 1.59 21.36 -3.32
C ASP A 43 1.42 22.85 -3.64
N GLY A 44 2.21 23.37 -4.57
CA GLY A 44 2.26 24.77 -4.97
C GLY A 44 3.01 25.71 -4.02
N GLU A 45 3.66 25.19 -2.97
CA GLU A 45 4.34 25.99 -1.94
C GLU A 45 5.86 25.70 -1.87
N PRO A 46 6.70 26.65 -1.39
CA PRO A 46 8.11 26.40 -1.17
C PRO A 46 8.37 25.18 -0.27
N GLY A 47 9.14 24.23 -0.80
CA GLY A 47 9.43 22.96 -0.13
C GLY A 47 8.44 21.84 -0.48
N GLU A 48 7.75 21.95 -1.61
CA GLU A 48 6.98 20.87 -2.22
C GLU A 48 7.80 19.58 -2.35
N ARG A 49 7.18 18.45 -1.98
CA ARG A 49 7.76 17.10 -2.11
C ARG A 49 6.68 16.11 -2.48
N SER A 50 6.94 15.29 -3.49
CA SER A 50 6.08 14.16 -3.82
C SER A 50 6.69 12.85 -3.33
N LEU A 51 5.84 11.89 -2.98
CA LEU A 51 6.27 10.54 -2.60
C LEU A 51 5.29 9.49 -3.10
N SER A 52 5.83 8.33 -3.48
CA SER A 52 5.01 7.18 -3.81
C SER A 52 4.65 6.40 -2.54
N VAL A 53 3.36 6.28 -2.26
CA VAL A 53 2.82 5.56 -1.10
C VAL A 53 2.06 4.33 -1.58
N ALA A 54 2.27 3.20 -0.91
CA ALA A 54 1.59 1.93 -1.17
C ALA A 54 1.42 1.15 0.15
N CYS A 55 1.07 -0.14 0.09
CA CYS A 55 1.22 -1.03 1.26
C CYS A 55 2.68 -1.05 1.73
N MET A 56 2.88 -0.83 3.03
CA MET A 56 4.22 -0.81 3.63
C MET A 56 4.69 -2.19 4.11
N HIS A 57 3.84 -3.22 4.02
CA HIS A 57 4.12 -4.58 4.52
C HIS A 57 4.72 -4.57 5.93
N CYS A 58 4.03 -3.88 6.84
CA CYS A 58 4.49 -3.64 8.21
C CYS A 58 4.84 -4.95 8.92
N SER A 59 5.93 -4.96 9.69
CA SER A 59 6.30 -6.11 10.53
C SER A 59 5.31 -6.37 11.67
N ASP A 60 4.70 -5.29 12.17
CA ASP A 60 3.55 -5.32 13.07
C ASP A 60 2.36 -4.76 12.28
N ALA A 61 1.65 -5.64 11.57
CA ALA A 61 0.64 -5.25 10.60
C ALA A 61 -0.72 -5.03 11.27
N PRO A 62 -1.19 -3.78 11.45
CA PRO A 62 -2.47 -3.52 12.11
C PRO A 62 -3.64 -4.11 11.32
N CYS A 63 -3.53 -4.20 9.99
CA CYS A 63 -4.55 -4.81 9.14
C CYS A 63 -4.74 -6.31 9.42
N ALA A 64 -3.65 -7.03 9.74
CA ALA A 64 -3.72 -8.43 10.12
C ALA A 64 -4.28 -8.59 11.53
N ALA A 65 -3.82 -7.76 12.48
CA ALA A 65 -4.25 -7.80 13.87
C ALA A 65 -5.76 -7.58 14.08
N VAL A 66 -6.42 -6.83 13.19
CA VAL A 66 -7.87 -6.56 13.28
C VAL A 66 -8.73 -7.49 12.43
N CYS A 67 -8.14 -8.43 11.67
CA CYS A 67 -8.91 -9.28 10.77
C CYS A 67 -9.59 -10.42 11.55
N PRO A 68 -10.94 -10.52 11.55
CA PRO A 68 -11.65 -11.53 12.34
C PRO A 68 -11.60 -12.95 11.73
N VAL A 69 -11.07 -13.10 10.51
CA VAL A 69 -11.00 -14.36 9.76
C VAL A 69 -9.59 -14.70 9.31
N ASP A 70 -8.58 -14.02 9.85
CA ASP A 70 -7.16 -14.26 9.59
C ASP A 70 -6.80 -14.33 8.09
N CYS A 71 -7.40 -13.46 7.26
CA CYS A 71 -7.15 -13.47 5.81
C CYS A 71 -5.78 -12.88 5.41
N PHE A 72 -4.98 -12.41 6.36
CA PHE A 72 -3.65 -11.86 6.10
C PHE A 72 -2.56 -12.84 6.54
N GLU A 73 -1.57 -13.05 5.67
CA GLU A 73 -0.38 -13.84 5.99
C GLU A 73 0.88 -13.00 5.80
N THR A 74 1.93 -13.28 6.57
CA THR A 74 3.24 -12.66 6.39
C THR A 74 4.23 -13.71 5.89
N THR A 75 4.79 -13.50 4.70
CA THR A 75 5.77 -14.44 4.12
C THR A 75 7.09 -14.44 4.88
N ALA A 76 7.94 -15.43 4.63
CA ALA A 76 9.28 -15.51 5.23
C ALA A 76 10.18 -14.30 4.89
N GLU A 77 9.94 -13.66 3.75
CA GLU A 77 10.62 -12.45 3.31
C GLU A 77 10.04 -11.17 3.95
N GLY A 78 8.94 -11.27 4.69
CA GLY A 78 8.27 -10.16 5.36
C GLY A 78 7.21 -9.44 4.53
N VAL A 79 6.69 -10.06 3.48
CA VAL A 79 5.60 -9.48 2.67
C VAL A 79 4.26 -9.83 3.32
N VAL A 80 3.45 -8.82 3.63
CA VAL A 80 2.07 -9.01 4.09
C VAL A 80 1.14 -9.21 2.89
N LEU A 81 0.54 -10.39 2.75
CA LEU A 81 -0.37 -10.78 1.69
C LEU A 81 -1.81 -10.86 2.20
N HIS A 82 -2.78 -10.65 1.31
CA HIS A 82 -4.21 -10.69 1.61
C HIS A 82 -4.89 -11.75 0.76
N ASN A 83 -5.50 -12.75 1.40
CA ASN A 83 -6.27 -13.80 0.76
C ASN A 83 -7.70 -13.32 0.50
N LYS A 84 -8.08 -13.22 -0.77
CA LYS A 84 -9.42 -12.77 -1.18
C LYS A 84 -10.50 -13.82 -0.96
N ASP A 85 -10.17 -15.10 -1.00
CA ASP A 85 -11.13 -16.20 -0.86
C ASP A 85 -11.57 -16.38 0.61
N THR A 86 -10.69 -16.02 1.55
CA THR A 86 -11.00 -16.02 2.99
C THR A 86 -11.64 -14.70 3.45
N CYS A 87 -11.43 -13.60 2.72
CA CYS A 87 -11.88 -12.29 3.14
C CYS A 87 -13.40 -12.14 3.08
N ILE A 88 -14.01 -11.77 4.21
CA ILE A 88 -15.46 -11.55 4.33
C ILE A 88 -15.89 -10.09 4.11
N GLY A 89 -14.97 -9.19 3.73
CA GLY A 89 -15.31 -7.80 3.42
C GLY A 89 -15.72 -6.92 4.61
N CYS A 90 -15.32 -7.26 5.84
CA CYS A 90 -15.74 -6.52 7.05
C CYS A 90 -15.23 -5.08 7.17
N GLY A 91 -14.17 -4.70 6.44
CA GLY A 91 -13.68 -3.32 6.38
C GLY A 91 -12.77 -2.86 7.53
N TYR A 92 -12.53 -3.67 8.57
CA TYR A 92 -11.71 -3.23 9.72
C TYR A 92 -10.26 -2.92 9.33
N CYS A 93 -9.68 -3.68 8.41
CA CYS A 93 -8.33 -3.45 7.91
C CYS A 93 -8.18 -2.08 7.20
N PHE A 94 -9.25 -1.56 6.58
CA PHE A 94 -9.24 -0.24 5.95
C PHE A 94 -9.11 0.87 6.99
N TYR A 95 -9.86 0.79 8.09
CA TYR A 95 -9.75 1.75 9.19
C TYR A 95 -8.43 1.64 9.97
N ALA A 96 -7.89 0.43 10.10
CA ALA A 96 -6.68 0.19 10.89
C ALA A 96 -5.39 0.58 10.14
N CYS A 97 -5.39 0.65 8.81
CA CYS A 97 -4.17 0.89 8.04
C CYS A 97 -3.81 2.39 8.00
N PRO A 98 -2.67 2.83 8.57
CA PRO A 98 -2.29 4.24 8.56
C PRO A 98 -1.90 4.76 7.17
N PHE A 99 -1.66 3.86 6.22
CA PHE A 99 -1.30 4.19 4.84
C PHE A 99 -2.49 4.08 3.86
N GLY A 100 -3.67 3.68 4.34
CA GLY A 100 -4.86 3.50 3.50
C GLY A 100 -4.64 2.52 2.34
N ALA A 101 -3.91 1.44 2.60
CA ALA A 101 -3.51 0.45 1.58
C ALA A 101 -4.63 -0.54 1.23
N PRO A 102 -5.39 -1.13 2.18
CA PRO A 102 -6.63 -1.83 1.86
C PRO A 102 -7.64 -0.85 1.24
N GLN A 103 -8.28 -1.25 0.15
CA GLN A 103 -9.29 -0.45 -0.58
C GLN A 103 -10.44 -1.36 -1.05
N PHE A 104 -11.60 -0.76 -1.31
CA PHE A 104 -12.84 -1.42 -1.76
C PHE A 104 -13.37 -0.76 -3.02
#